data_AF-B0BGB8-F1
#
_entry.id   AF-B0BGB8-F1
#
_cell.length_a   1.000
_cell.length_b   1.000
_cell.length_c   1.000
_cell.angle_alpha   90.00
_cell.angle_beta   90.00
_cell.angle_gamma   90.00
#
_symmetry.space_group_name_H-M   'P 1'
#
loop_
_entity.id
_entity.type
_entity.pdbx_description
1 polymer ?
#
loop_
_entity_poly.entity_id
_entity_poly.type
_entity_poly.pdbx_seq_one_letter_code
_entity_poly.pdbx_strand_id
1 'polypeptide(L)'
;ALGTIKRQITMKASAILLVIAAPLCGCSRNQSKSVQAVDNDLKDLKGSYSICVQSMSKELDQHDEMLKKHKKEIFDLKQRIKYLESLIANIEPEERKPSHIVWPVGVVSELVGSKQIRVALRSSVEVKVGDHLVIRSESFEIVGLATVKEVHDKAILCDVTMQKGSRIMINDVASLRRQ
;
A
#
# COMPACT_ATOMS: atom_id res chain seq x y z
N ALA A 1 -4.50 -1.83 5.39
CA ALA A 1 -3.68 -1.78 6.62
C ALA A 1 -4.53 -1.60 7.89
N LEU A 2 -5.20 -0.46 8.10
CA LEU A 2 -6.04 -0.20 9.29
C LEU A 2 -7.17 -1.22 9.52
N GLY A 3 -7.84 -1.66 8.45
CA GLY A 3 -8.90 -2.68 8.54
C GLY A 3 -8.38 -4.05 9.03
N THR A 4 -7.14 -4.40 8.68
CA THR A 4 -6.50 -5.65 9.08
C THR A 4 -6.12 -5.64 10.56
N ILE A 5 -5.59 -4.50 11.04
CA ILE A 5 -5.23 -4.30 12.45
C ILE A 5 -6.49 -4.34 13.34
N LYS A 6 -7.57 -3.65 12.93
CA LYS A 6 -8.86 -3.70 13.64
C LYS A 6 -9.37 -5.14 13.77
N ARG A 7 -9.29 -5.92 12.69
CA ARG A 7 -9.70 -7.34 12.67
C ARG A 7 -8.88 -8.20 13.63
N GLN A 8 -7.56 -8.00 13.69
CA GLN A 8 -6.69 -8.75 14.60
C GLN A 8 -6.97 -8.43 16.08
N ILE A 9 -7.20 -7.16 16.41
CA ILE A 9 -7.55 -6.74 17.77
C ILE A 9 -8.90 -7.36 18.18
N THR A 10 -9.91 -7.30 17.31
CA THR A 10 -11.22 -7.89 17.58
C THR A 10 -11.13 -9.41 17.79
N MET A 11 -10.38 -10.13 16.96
CA MET A 11 -10.21 -11.58 17.13
C MET A 11 -9.49 -11.94 18.43
N LYS A 12 -8.43 -11.20 18.80
CA LYS A 12 -7.73 -11.42 20.08
C LYS A 12 -8.65 -11.15 21.28
N ALA A 13 -9.41 -10.05 21.25
CA ALA A 13 -10.36 -9.71 22.31
C ALA A 13 -11.49 -10.76 22.44
N SER A 14 -12.03 -11.25 21.32
CA SER A 14 -13.03 -12.32 21.30
C SER A 14 -12.48 -13.65 21.83
N ALA A 15 -11.23 -13.99 21.50
CA ALA A 15 -10.58 -15.20 22.01
C ALA A 15 -10.38 -15.14 23.53
N ILE A 16 -9.97 -13.98 24.06
CA ILE A 16 -9.82 -13.77 25.51
C ILE A 16 -11.19 -13.87 26.22
N LEU A 17 -12.23 -13.25 25.67
CA LEU A 17 -13.61 -13.39 26.17
C LEU A 17 -14.08 -14.85 26.19
N LEU A 18 -13.72 -15.65 25.18
CA LEU A 18 -14.07 -17.06 25.13
C LEU A 18 -13.34 -17.88 26.20
N VAL A 19 -12.06 -17.60 26.46
CA VAL A 19 -11.28 -18.23 27.52
C VAL A 19 -11.83 -17.87 28.91
N ILE A 20 -12.36 -16.65 29.08
CA ILE A 20 -13.01 -16.22 30.33
C ILE A 20 -14.41 -16.82 30.49
N ALA A 21 -15.15 -17.00 29.39
CA ALA A 21 -16.50 -17.56 29.42
C ALA A 21 -16.52 -19.09 29.60
N ALA A 22 -15.49 -19.80 29.13
CA ALA A 22 -15.44 -21.26 29.19
C ALA A 22 -15.53 -21.84 30.63
N PRO A 23 -14.88 -21.28 31.66
CA PRO A 23 -15.07 -21.69 33.06
C PRO A 23 -16.45 -21.32 33.64
N LEU A 24 -17.08 -20.25 33.15
CA LEU A 24 -18.38 -19.76 33.65
C LEU A 24 -19.57 -20.52 33.06
N CYS A 25 -19.45 -21.02 31.82
CA CYS A 25 -20.49 -21.77 31.12
C CYS A 25 -20.46 -23.30 31.38
N GLY A 26 -19.46 -23.79 32.13
CA GLY A 26 -19.31 -25.20 32.52
C GLY A 26 -20.04 -25.63 33.79
N CYS A 27 -20.95 -24.80 34.31
CA CYS A 27 -21.81 -25.17 35.44
C CYS A 27 -22.93 -26.11 35.00
N SER A 28 -22.60 -27.39 34.84
CA SER A 28 -23.60 -28.45 34.86
C SER A 28 -23.01 -29.76 35.39
N ARG A 29 -23.39 -30.01 36.66
CA ARG A 29 -23.47 -31.30 37.35
C ARG A 29 -22.14 -31.96 37.75
N ASN A 30 -21.84 -31.85 39.05
CA ASN A 30 -21.06 -32.78 39.89
C ASN A 30 -19.65 -32.37 40.38
N GLN A 31 -19.38 -31.10 40.67
CA GLN A 31 -18.23 -30.78 41.53
C GLN A 31 -18.57 -29.65 42.52
N SER A 32 -18.75 -30.00 43.79
CA SER A 32 -18.62 -29.06 44.89
C SER A 32 -17.15 -28.67 45.00
N LYS A 33 -16.69 -27.74 44.14
CA LYS A 33 -15.39 -27.11 44.34
C LYS A 33 -15.42 -26.43 45.71
N SER A 34 -14.44 -26.72 46.56
CA SER A 34 -14.32 -26.04 47.85
C SER A 34 -14.17 -24.54 47.62
N VAL A 35 -14.61 -23.71 48.57
CA VAL A 35 -14.44 -22.25 48.53
C VAL A 35 -12.98 -21.88 48.25
N GLN A 36 -12.03 -22.69 48.73
CA GLN A 36 -10.59 -22.56 48.51
C GLN A 36 -10.18 -22.77 47.05
N ALA A 37 -10.80 -23.72 46.33
CA ALA A 37 -10.53 -23.93 44.91
C ALA A 37 -11.06 -22.77 44.05
N VAL A 38 -12.23 -22.23 44.40
CA VAL A 38 -12.79 -21.04 43.73
C VAL A 38 -11.93 -19.80 44.01
N ASP A 39 -11.43 -19.62 45.23
CA ASP A 39 -10.55 -18.50 45.59
C ASP A 39 -9.20 -18.56 44.85
N ASN A 40 -8.66 -19.76 44.62
CA ASN A 40 -7.46 -19.95 43.81
C ASN A 40 -7.72 -19.65 42.33
N ASP A 41 -8.82 -20.17 41.76
CA ASP A 41 -9.22 -19.88 40.37
C ASP A 41 -9.39 -18.36 40.15
N LEU A 42 -9.93 -17.63 41.13
CA LEU A 42 -10.10 -16.17 41.09
C LEU A 42 -8.78 -15.41 41.13
N LYS A 43 -7.80 -15.87 41.92
CA LYS A 43 -6.45 -15.30 41.96
C LYS A 43 -5.71 -15.50 40.65
N ASP A 44 -5.81 -16.70 40.07
CA ASP A 44 -5.20 -17.03 38.78
C ASP A 44 -5.82 -16.22 37.64
N LEU A 45 -7.15 -16.04 37.66
CA LEU A 45 -7.86 -15.20 36.71
C LEU A 45 -7.44 -13.73 36.84
N LYS A 46 -7.33 -13.21 38.06
CA LYS A 46 -6.87 -11.84 38.32
C LYS A 46 -5.42 -11.64 37.85
N GLY A 47 -4.55 -12.62 38.07
CA GLY A 47 -3.17 -12.61 37.58
C GLY A 47 -3.12 -12.59 36.06
N SER A 48 -3.86 -13.49 35.41
CA SER A 48 -3.93 -13.59 33.95
C SER A 48 -4.50 -12.32 33.31
N TYR A 49 -5.52 -11.72 33.91
CA TYR A 49 -6.10 -10.45 33.45
C TYR A 49 -5.10 -9.30 33.60
N SER A 50 -4.38 -9.21 34.72
CA SER A 50 -3.36 -8.18 34.95
C SER A 50 -2.24 -8.26 33.90
N ILE A 51 -1.76 -9.46 33.58
CA ILE A 51 -0.74 -9.68 32.55
C ILE A 51 -1.28 -9.26 31.17
N CYS A 52 -2.50 -9.65 30.83
CA CYS A 52 -3.13 -9.31 29.55
C CYS A 52 -3.28 -7.79 29.37
N VAL A 53 -3.75 -7.08 30.41
CA VAL A 53 -3.90 -5.63 30.38
C VAL A 53 -2.54 -4.94 30.23
N GLN A 54 -1.52 -5.38 30.95
CA GLN A 54 -0.16 -4.84 30.81
C GLN A 54 0.41 -5.07 29.40
N SER A 55 0.19 -6.26 28.83
CA SER A 55 0.60 -6.57 27.45
C SER A 55 -0.09 -5.68 26.44
N MET A 56 -1.41 -5.50 26.56
CA MET A 56 -2.17 -4.60 25.68
C MET A 56 -1.74 -3.14 25.83
N SER A 57 -1.43 -2.69 27.04
CA SER A 57 -0.91 -1.33 27.27
C SER A 57 0.41 -1.12 26.52
N LYS A 58 1.33 -2.08 26.58
CA LYS A 58 2.60 -2.01 25.84
C LYS A 58 2.40 -2.03 24.33
N GLU A 59 1.51 -2.87 23.81
CA GLU A 59 1.17 -2.88 22.38
C GLU A 59 0.58 -1.52 21.94
N LEU A 60 -0.26 -0.90 22.77
CA LEU A 60 -0.83 0.42 22.49
C LEU A 60 0.25 1.51 22.45
N ASP A 61 1.17 1.52 23.42
CA ASP A 61 2.27 2.48 23.48
C ASP A 61 3.17 2.37 22.24
N GLN A 62 3.48 1.15 21.79
CA GLN A 62 4.24 0.92 20.56
C GLN A 62 3.52 1.44 19.30
N HIS A 63 2.20 1.24 19.23
CA HIS A 63 1.40 1.77 18.12
C HIS A 63 1.37 3.30 18.11
N ASP A 64 1.30 3.94 19.28
CA ASP A 64 1.33 5.39 19.41
C ASP A 64 2.68 6.00 18.99
N GLU A 65 3.80 5.35 19.34
CA GLU A 65 5.13 5.74 18.86
C GLU A 65 5.25 5.62 17.33
N MET A 66 4.76 4.52 16.75
CA MET A 66 4.73 4.37 15.29
C MET A 66 3.87 5.45 14.64
N LEU A 67 2.74 5.82 15.21
CA LEU A 67 1.89 6.90 14.67
C LEU A 67 2.61 8.24 14.69
N LYS A 68 3.35 8.56 15.77
CA LYS A 68 4.17 9.78 15.85
C LYS A 68 5.24 9.80 14.77
N LYS A 69 5.93 8.67 14.54
CA LYS A 69 6.94 8.53 13.49
C LYS A 69 6.35 8.78 12.09
N HIS A 70 5.26 8.09 11.75
CA HIS A 70 4.62 8.27 10.43
C HIS A 70 4.09 9.69 10.23
N LYS A 71 3.55 10.34 11.27
CA LYS A 71 3.11 11.75 11.18
C LYS A 71 4.28 12.68 10.83
N LYS A 72 5.45 12.44 11.41
CA LYS A 72 6.68 13.20 11.09
C LYS A 72 7.12 12.96 9.65
N GLU A 73 7.18 11.71 9.21
CA GLU A 73 7.56 11.37 7.83
C GLU A 73 6.62 12.03 6.79
N ILE A 74 5.31 12.02 7.05
CA ILE A 74 4.33 12.69 6.19
C ILE A 74 4.58 14.21 6.15
N PHE A 75 4.91 14.82 7.28
CA PHE A 75 5.23 16.24 7.34
C PHE A 75 6.48 16.56 6.50
N ASP A 76 7.56 15.80 6.69
CA ASP A 76 8.82 16.00 5.98
C ASP A 76 8.64 15.83 4.46
N LEU A 77 7.89 14.81 4.03
CA LEU A 77 7.54 14.60 2.63
C LEU A 77 6.72 15.75 2.04
N LYS A 78 5.76 16.31 2.79
CA LYS A 78 4.98 17.48 2.35
C LYS A 78 5.86 18.71 2.14
N GLN A 79 6.83 18.95 3.01
CA GLN A 79 7.78 20.06 2.83
C GLN A 79 8.65 19.85 1.60
N ARG A 80 9.10 18.62 1.36
CA ARG A 80 9.91 18.30 0.19
C ARG A 80 9.14 18.45 -1.12
N ILE A 81 7.86 18.07 -1.15
CA ILE A 81 6.97 18.31 -2.30
C ILE A 81 6.87 19.82 -2.57
N LYS A 82 6.57 20.64 -1.55
CA LYS A 82 6.49 22.10 -1.69
C LYS A 82 7.78 22.71 -2.23
N TYR A 83 8.92 22.24 -1.73
CA TYR A 83 10.22 22.69 -2.22
C TYR A 83 10.42 22.34 -3.70
N LEU A 84 10.11 21.11 -4.11
CA LEU A 84 10.18 20.70 -5.51
C LEU A 84 9.22 21.51 -6.40
N GLU A 85 7.99 21.77 -5.93
CA GLU A 85 7.04 22.64 -6.62
C GLU A 85 7.59 24.07 -6.80
N SER A 86 8.27 24.62 -5.78
CA SER A 86 8.92 25.93 -5.90
C SER A 86 10.09 25.94 -6.89
N LEU A 87 10.87 24.86 -6.95
CA LEU A 87 11.95 24.74 -7.92
C LEU A 87 11.39 24.68 -9.35
N ILE A 88 10.29 23.93 -9.56
CA ILE A 88 9.60 23.87 -10.85
C ILE A 88 9.04 25.24 -11.24
N ALA A 89 8.48 25.99 -10.28
CA ALA A 89 7.97 27.33 -10.54
C ALA A 89 9.07 28.31 -11.01
N ASN A 90 10.29 28.14 -10.52
CA ASN A 90 11.47 28.96 -10.85
C ASN A 90 12.16 28.58 -12.17
N ILE A 91 11.74 27.50 -12.84
CA ILE A 91 12.18 27.20 -14.20
C ILE A 91 11.49 28.17 -15.16
N GLU A 92 12.29 29.01 -15.82
CA GLU A 92 11.84 30.08 -16.73
C GLU A 92 10.87 29.57 -17.80
N PRO A 93 9.83 30.34 -18.16
CA PRO A 93 8.85 29.94 -19.15
C PRO A 93 9.39 29.77 -20.58
N GLU A 94 10.58 30.29 -20.92
CA GLU A 94 11.21 30.06 -22.23
C GLU A 94 11.93 28.70 -22.33
N GLU A 95 12.37 28.11 -21.22
CA GLU A 95 12.82 26.71 -21.16
C GLU A 95 11.66 25.72 -20.98
N ARG A 96 10.46 26.24 -20.66
CA ARG A 96 9.21 25.52 -20.91
C ARG A 96 8.93 25.53 -22.42
N LYS A 97 9.80 24.86 -23.20
CA LYS A 97 9.26 24.03 -24.29
C LYS A 97 8.06 23.30 -23.69
N PRO A 98 6.91 23.17 -24.36
CA PRO A 98 5.81 22.35 -23.88
C PRO A 98 6.39 20.95 -23.69
N SER A 99 6.93 20.69 -22.50
CA SER A 99 7.37 19.40 -22.09
C SER A 99 6.03 18.73 -21.94
N HIS A 100 5.69 17.94 -22.94
CA HIS A 100 4.56 17.03 -22.91
C HIS A 100 4.47 16.54 -21.47
N ILE A 101 3.52 17.03 -20.67
CA ILE A 101 3.37 16.60 -19.29
C ILE A 101 2.83 15.20 -19.44
N VAL A 102 3.75 14.24 -19.54
CA VAL A 102 3.45 12.86 -19.82
C VAL A 102 3.08 12.25 -18.48
N TRP A 103 1.79 12.23 -18.15
CA TRP A 103 1.33 11.70 -16.88
C TRP A 103 1.67 10.21 -16.81
N PRO A 104 2.45 9.74 -15.82
CA PRO A 104 2.80 8.33 -15.72
C PRO A 104 1.52 7.51 -15.49
N VAL A 105 1.18 6.67 -16.47
CA VAL A 105 -0.01 5.82 -16.42
C VAL A 105 0.29 4.47 -15.80
N GLY A 106 1.54 4.03 -15.87
CA GLY A 106 1.93 2.71 -15.43
C GLY A 106 3.41 2.39 -15.64
N VAL A 107 3.74 1.13 -15.45
CA VAL A 107 5.07 0.57 -15.73
C VAL A 107 4.93 -0.64 -16.65
N VAL A 108 5.92 -0.87 -17.49
CA VAL A 108 6.01 -2.08 -18.32
C VAL A 108 6.11 -3.29 -17.39
N SER A 109 5.10 -4.15 -17.41
CA SER A 109 5.07 -5.37 -16.62
C SER A 109 5.55 -6.60 -17.40
N GLU A 110 5.43 -6.57 -18.72
CA GLU A 110 5.76 -7.70 -19.59
C GLU A 110 6.12 -7.26 -21.00
N LEU A 111 7.06 -7.97 -21.64
CA LEU A 111 7.38 -7.84 -23.05
C LEU A 111 6.65 -8.94 -23.82
N VAL A 112 5.72 -8.57 -24.70
CA VAL A 112 4.91 -9.51 -25.47
C VAL A 112 5.49 -9.59 -26.88
N GLY A 113 6.34 -10.59 -27.12
CA GLY A 113 7.05 -10.74 -28.38
C GLY A 113 8.02 -9.57 -28.64
N SER A 114 8.19 -9.20 -29.91
CA SER A 114 9.17 -8.17 -30.34
C SER A 114 8.57 -6.78 -30.56
N LYS A 115 7.24 -6.64 -30.56
CA LYS A 115 6.54 -5.40 -30.92
C LYS A 115 5.44 -4.98 -29.96
N GLN A 116 5.22 -5.73 -28.87
CA GLN A 116 4.16 -5.41 -27.92
C GLN A 116 4.68 -5.44 -26.49
N ILE A 117 4.03 -4.67 -25.63
CA ILE A 117 4.28 -4.64 -24.19
C ILE A 117 2.96 -4.64 -23.44
N ARG A 118 2.99 -5.20 -22.23
CA ARG A 118 1.93 -5.03 -21.25
C ARG A 118 2.38 -3.97 -20.24
N VAL A 119 1.50 -3.03 -19.96
CA VAL A 119 1.74 -1.98 -18.96
C VAL A 119 0.74 -2.17 -17.82
N ALA A 120 1.24 -2.31 -16.60
CA ALA A 120 0.41 -2.33 -15.40
C ALA A 120 0.00 -0.89 -15.04
N LEU A 121 -1.31 -0.63 -15.01
CA LEU A 121 -1.86 0.70 -14.74
C LEU A 121 -1.78 1.04 -13.25
N ARG A 122 -1.56 2.33 -12.96
CA ARG A 122 -1.83 2.90 -11.64
C ARG A 122 -3.34 3.11 -11.49
N SER A 123 -3.89 2.84 -10.31
CA SER A 123 -5.32 2.61 -10.03
C SER A 123 -6.29 3.79 -10.26
N SER A 124 -5.87 4.85 -10.94
CA SER A 124 -6.63 6.09 -11.09
C SER A 124 -6.49 6.74 -12.47
N VAL A 125 -5.90 6.06 -13.45
CA VAL A 125 -5.66 6.65 -14.77
C VAL A 125 -6.59 5.99 -15.79
N GLU A 126 -7.48 6.81 -16.36
CA GLU A 126 -8.28 6.41 -17.53
C GLU A 126 -7.40 6.47 -18.78
N VAL A 127 -7.32 5.34 -19.47
CA VAL A 127 -6.60 5.19 -20.74
C VAL A 127 -7.56 4.55 -21.74
N LYS A 128 -7.53 5.01 -23.00
CA LYS A 128 -8.40 4.52 -24.07
C LYS A 128 -7.58 3.86 -25.17
N VAL A 129 -8.23 2.97 -25.92
CA VAL A 129 -7.64 2.39 -27.13
C VAL A 129 -7.35 3.52 -28.13
N GLY A 130 -6.16 3.49 -28.73
CA GLY A 130 -5.66 4.53 -29.61
C GLY A 130 -4.81 5.60 -28.91
N ASP A 131 -4.80 5.67 -27.58
CA ASP A 131 -3.95 6.60 -26.86
C ASP A 131 -2.46 6.33 -27.14
N HIS A 132 -1.68 7.40 -27.23
CA HIS A 132 -0.24 7.31 -27.43
C HIS A 132 0.50 7.47 -26.12
N LEU A 133 1.47 6.59 -25.88
CA LEU A 133 2.32 6.58 -24.71
C LEU A 133 3.77 6.85 -25.09
N VAL A 134 4.50 7.47 -24.17
CA VAL A 134 5.96 7.54 -24.21
C VAL A 134 6.49 6.57 -23.17
N ILE A 135 7.43 5.71 -23.58
CA ILE A 135 8.12 4.77 -22.69
C ILE A 135 9.49 5.36 -22.35
N ARG A 136 9.78 5.46 -21.05
CA ARG A 136 11.04 5.97 -20.53
C ARG A 136 11.75 4.94 -19.66
N SER A 137 13.06 4.88 -19.79
CA SER A 137 13.92 4.09 -18.91
C SER A 137 13.96 4.68 -17.50
N GLU A 138 14.57 3.95 -16.57
CA GLU A 138 14.91 4.45 -15.23
C GLU A 138 15.84 5.68 -15.26
N SER A 139 16.66 5.82 -16.31
CA SER A 139 17.49 7.01 -16.57
C SER A 139 16.71 8.19 -17.16
N PHE A 140 15.38 8.09 -17.26
CA PHE A 140 14.46 9.07 -17.86
C PHE A 140 14.65 9.31 -19.36
N GLU A 141 15.43 8.48 -20.05
CA GLU A 141 15.59 8.53 -21.50
C GLU A 141 14.38 7.94 -22.20
N ILE A 142 13.97 8.52 -23.33
CA ILE A 142 12.91 7.95 -24.15
C ILE A 142 13.48 6.73 -24.87
N VAL A 143 12.85 5.57 -24.65
CA VAL A 143 13.28 4.30 -25.26
C VAL A 143 12.31 3.82 -26.33
N GLY A 144 11.08 4.33 -26.34
CA GLY A 144 10.10 4.02 -27.36
C GLY A 144 8.80 4.81 -27.23
N LEU A 145 7.98 4.69 -28.26
CA LEU A 145 6.60 5.16 -28.30
C LEU A 145 5.68 3.95 -28.33
N ALA A 146 4.55 4.03 -27.65
CA ALA A 146 3.56 2.95 -27.66
C ALA A 146 2.18 3.47 -28.05
N THR A 147 1.36 2.62 -28.64
CA THR A 147 -0.06 2.91 -28.92
C THR A 147 -0.92 1.84 -28.27
N VAL A 148 -1.92 2.27 -27.50
CA VAL A 148 -2.80 1.38 -26.76
C VAL A 148 -3.70 0.60 -27.72
N LYS A 149 -3.65 -0.73 -27.64
CA LYS A 149 -4.48 -1.65 -28.43
C LYS A 149 -5.64 -2.21 -27.64
N GLU A 150 -5.40 -2.56 -26.39
CA GLU A 150 -6.41 -3.13 -25.51
C GLU A 150 -6.31 -2.54 -24.11
N VAL A 151 -7.46 -2.38 -23.47
CA VAL A 151 -7.57 -1.90 -22.10
C VAL A 151 -8.28 -2.96 -21.25
N HIS A 152 -7.60 -3.37 -20.18
CA HIS A 152 -8.08 -4.30 -19.16
C HIS A 152 -8.08 -3.58 -17.81
N ASP A 153 -8.84 -4.07 -16.82
CA ASP A 153 -9.07 -3.39 -15.53
C ASP A 153 -7.81 -2.82 -14.83
N LYS A 154 -6.67 -3.50 -14.96
CA LYS A 154 -5.41 -3.11 -14.31
C LYS A 154 -4.21 -3.09 -15.25
N ALA A 155 -4.43 -3.28 -16.54
CA ALA A 155 -3.35 -3.38 -17.50
C ALA A 155 -3.79 -2.96 -18.90
N ILE A 156 -2.84 -2.51 -19.70
CA ILE A 156 -3.06 -2.21 -21.12
C ILE A 156 -2.06 -2.99 -21.95
N LEU A 157 -2.50 -3.41 -23.14
CA LEU A 157 -1.62 -3.96 -24.17
C LEU A 157 -1.32 -2.87 -25.18
N CYS A 158 -0.04 -2.66 -25.48
CA CYS A 158 0.40 -1.60 -26.37
C CYS A 158 1.31 -2.15 -27.47
N ASP A 159 1.11 -1.67 -28.70
CA ASP A 159 2.08 -1.82 -29.78
C ASP A 159 3.19 -0.80 -29.61
N VAL A 160 4.45 -1.21 -29.72
CA VAL A 160 5.61 -0.34 -29.51
C VAL A 160 6.41 -0.10 -30.78
N THR A 161 6.87 1.13 -30.92
CA THR A 161 7.93 1.54 -31.83
C THR A 161 9.12 1.94 -30.99
N MET A 162 10.17 1.11 -31.00
CA MET A 162 11.40 1.40 -30.26
C MET A 162 12.21 2.49 -30.95
N GLN A 163 12.89 3.31 -30.16
CA GLN A 163 13.89 4.22 -30.68
C GLN A 163 15.13 3.42 -31.13
N LYS A 164 15.77 3.85 -32.22
CA LYS A 164 16.95 3.16 -32.76
C LYS A 164 18.07 3.09 -31.71
N GLY A 165 18.55 1.88 -31.43
CA GLY A 165 19.60 1.63 -30.44
C GLY A 165 19.10 1.52 -28.99
N SER A 166 17.81 1.76 -28.74
CA SER A 166 17.20 1.64 -27.42
C SER A 166 16.58 0.26 -27.21
N ARG A 167 16.37 -0.11 -25.95
CA ARG A 167 15.66 -1.33 -25.56
C ARG A 167 14.64 -0.97 -24.48
N ILE A 168 13.41 -1.47 -24.63
CA ILE A 168 12.39 -1.40 -23.58
C ILE A 168 12.61 -2.54 -22.60
N MET A 169 12.59 -2.22 -21.32
CA MET A 169 12.78 -3.12 -20.20
C MET A 169 11.51 -3.20 -19.35
N ILE A 170 11.38 -4.29 -18.59
CA ILE A 170 10.38 -4.37 -17.52
C ILE A 170 10.71 -3.29 -16.50
N ASN A 171 9.67 -2.65 -15.94
CA ASN A 171 9.70 -1.48 -15.06
C ASN A 171 9.94 -0.13 -15.72
N ASP A 172 10.18 -0.08 -17.04
CA ASP A 172 10.17 1.19 -17.76
C ASP A 172 8.83 1.90 -17.57
N VAL A 173 8.88 3.23 -17.45
CA VAL A 173 7.70 4.03 -17.14
C VAL A 173 6.96 4.34 -18.42
N ALA A 174 5.67 3.98 -18.46
CA ALA A 174 4.76 4.37 -19.52
C ALA A 174 3.96 5.60 -19.08
N SER A 175 3.98 6.63 -19.92
CA SER A 175 3.29 7.88 -19.64
C SER A 175 2.40 8.30 -20.83
N LEU A 176 1.24 8.91 -20.55
CA LEU A 176 0.28 9.37 -21.57
C LEU A 176 0.77 10.63 -22.30
N ARG A 177 0.92 10.57 -23.62
CA ARG A 177 1.27 11.74 -24.43
C ARG A 177 0.01 12.57 -24.73
N ARG A 178 -0.18 13.70 -24.03
CA ARG A 178 -1.17 14.70 -24.46
C ARG A 178 -0.75 15.30 -25.80
N GLN A 179 -1.64 15.24 -26.78
CA GLN A 179 -1.57 15.98 -28.04
C GLN A 179 -1.98 17.43 -27.81
#